data_AF-A0A370HYC9-F1
#
_entry.id   AF-A0A370HYC9-F1
#
_cell.length_a   1.000
_cell.length_b   1.000
_cell.length_c   1.000
_cell.angle_alpha   90.00
_cell.angle_beta   90.00
_cell.angle_gamma   90.00
#
_symmetry.space_group_name_H-M   'P 1'
#
loop_
_entity.id
_entity.type
_entity.pdbx_description
1 polymer ?
#
loop_
_entity_poly.entity_id
_entity_poly.type
_entity_poly.pdbx_seq_one_letter_code
_entity_poly.pdbx_strand_id
1 'polypeptide(L)'
;MTRLERQLLSLLDALREHATAGSVDRIRHTVVALADHARELDPSDPYHQGVHHLYDYVDATTRAAVTDPTAWITGPRADIENSLSAVLAAARRGGGVYTVSCLREDLTLLTRRIDALPAADAEPLRHLLAYVQMKTHQAMELAVHRDWGIVTTTRRPDRTPVTASDHRTH
;
A
#
# COMPACT_ATOMS: atom_id res chain seq x y z
N MET A 1 -8.64 0.36 5.61
CA MET A 1 -7.38 0.80 6.23
C MET A 1 -7.58 0.81 7.75
N THR A 2 -6.89 -0.07 8.48
CA THR A 2 -7.01 -0.22 9.94
C THR A 2 -6.33 0.94 10.68
N ARG A 3 -6.62 1.07 11.98
CA ARG A 3 -5.94 2.03 12.86
C ARG A 3 -4.43 1.72 12.95
N LEU A 4 -4.08 0.45 13.11
CA LEU A 4 -2.69 -0.01 13.20
C LEU A 4 -1.90 0.35 11.95
N GLU A 5 -2.42 0.03 10.76
CA GLU A 5 -1.75 0.37 9.48
C GLU A 5 -1.44 1.87 9.38
N ARG A 6 -2.41 2.73 9.72
CA ARG A 6 -2.21 4.19 9.71
C ARG A 6 -1.12 4.64 10.69
N GLN A 7 -1.12 4.07 11.89
CA GLN A 7 -0.10 4.40 12.89
C GLN A 7 1.29 3.98 12.42
N LEU A 8 1.43 2.77 11.86
CA LEU A 8 2.71 2.28 11.35
C LEU A 8 3.25 3.15 10.20
N LEU A 9 2.40 3.52 9.24
CA LEU A 9 2.79 4.43 8.15
C LEU A 9 3.21 5.80 8.69
N SER A 10 2.46 6.34 9.65
CA SER A 10 2.81 7.62 10.28
C SER A 10 4.13 7.57 11.04
N LEU A 11 4.45 6.44 11.69
CA LEU A 11 5.74 6.25 12.36
C LEU A 11 6.89 6.15 11.36
N LEU A 12 6.65 5.48 10.22
CA LEU A 12 7.63 5.39 9.14
C LEU A 12 7.91 6.76 8.52
N ASP A 13 6.87 7.56 8.27
CA ASP A 13 7.03 8.93 7.77
C ASP A 13 7.81 9.81 8.77
N ALA A 14 7.46 9.74 10.07
CA ALA A 14 8.18 10.46 11.12
C ALA A 14 9.65 10.04 11.23
N LEU A 15 9.95 8.75 11.04
CA LEU A 15 11.31 8.23 11.03
C LEU A 15 12.11 8.83 9.86
N ARG A 16 11.50 9.01 8.69
CA ARG A 16 12.16 9.55 7.49
C ARG A 16 12.41 11.05 7.55
N GLU A 17 11.48 11.82 8.12
CA GLU A 17 11.58 13.28 8.11
C GLU A 17 12.63 13.80 9.10
N HIS A 18 12.73 13.21 10.29
CA HIS A 18 13.55 13.76 11.38
C HIS A 18 14.13 12.67 12.30
N ALA A 19 15.02 11.82 11.79
CA ALA A 19 15.75 10.82 12.58
C ALA A 19 16.84 11.48 13.45
N THR A 20 16.46 11.93 14.65
CA THR A 20 17.38 12.23 15.75
C THR A 20 17.43 11.04 16.70
N ALA A 21 18.52 10.83 17.45
CA ALA A 21 18.60 9.72 18.40
C ALA A 21 17.38 9.66 19.36
N GLY A 22 16.98 10.82 19.91
CA GLY A 22 15.83 10.91 20.81
C GLY A 22 14.46 10.70 20.13
N SER A 23 14.30 11.01 18.84
CA SER A 23 13.06 10.70 18.12
C SER A 23 12.99 9.22 17.73
N VAL A 24 14.10 8.63 17.32
CA VAL A 24 14.21 7.20 17.00
C VAL A 24 13.86 6.35 18.21
N ASP A 25 14.36 6.67 19.41
CA ASP A 25 14.03 5.95 20.65
C ASP A 25 12.54 6.00 20.98
N ARG A 26 11.90 7.16 20.81
CA ARG A 26 10.44 7.31 21.05
C ARG A 26 9.63 6.52 20.03
N ILE A 27 10.02 6.55 18.76
CA ILE A 27 9.40 5.76 17.70
C ILE A 27 9.54 4.27 18.04
N ARG A 28 10.73 3.81 18.43
CA ARG A 28 10.98 2.43 18.85
C ARG A 28 10.05 2.00 19.99
N HIS A 29 9.95 2.80 21.06
CA HIS A 29 9.03 2.51 22.17
C HIS A 29 7.57 2.40 21.71
N THR A 30 7.17 3.29 20.80
CA THR A 30 5.81 3.27 20.24
C THR A 30 5.57 1.99 19.42
N VAL A 31 6.53 1.58 18.59
CA VAL A 31 6.45 0.34 17.80
C VAL A 31 6.35 -0.89 18.70
N VAL A 32 7.16 -0.95 19.77
CA VAL A 32 7.09 -2.04 20.75
C VAL A 32 5.70 -2.11 21.41
N ALA A 33 5.09 -0.98 21.73
CA ALA A 33 3.74 -0.94 22.30
C ALA A 33 2.64 -1.40 21.31
N LEU A 34 2.91 -1.41 20.00
CA LEU A 34 2.00 -1.92 18.98
C LEU A 34 2.14 -3.43 18.75
N ALA A 35 3.12 -4.10 19.38
CA ALA A 35 3.39 -5.52 19.15
C ALA A 35 2.18 -6.42 19.42
N ASP A 36 1.43 -6.18 20.50
CA ASP A 36 0.26 -6.98 20.83
C ASP A 36 -0.87 -6.81 19.80
N HIS A 37 -1.07 -5.58 19.32
CA HIS A 37 -2.05 -5.31 18.26
C HIS A 37 -1.65 -5.99 16.93
N ALA A 38 -0.35 -6.11 16.65
CA ALA A 38 0.12 -6.84 15.48
C ALA A 38 -0.06 -8.37 15.64
N ARG A 39 0.12 -8.91 16.85
CA ARG A 39 -0.11 -10.34 17.14
C ARG A 39 -1.58 -10.75 17.09
N GLU A 40 -2.49 -9.82 17.36
CA GLU A 40 -3.94 -10.05 17.29
C GLU A 40 -4.48 -10.08 15.86
N LEU A 41 -3.66 -9.74 14.85
CA LEU A 41 -4.04 -9.82 13.45
C LEU A 41 -4.31 -11.26 13.03
N ASP A 42 -5.46 -11.49 12.39
CA ASP A 42 -5.85 -12.82 11.90
C ASP A 42 -4.85 -13.30 10.82
N PRO A 43 -4.10 -14.39 11.07
CA PRO A 43 -3.13 -14.90 10.11
C PRO A 43 -3.79 -15.54 8.88
N SER A 44 -5.10 -15.77 8.89
CA SER A 44 -5.82 -16.30 7.72
C SER A 44 -6.30 -15.22 6.75
N ASP A 45 -6.35 -13.95 7.17
CA ASP A 45 -6.72 -12.83 6.33
C ASP A 45 -5.48 -12.24 5.63
N PRO A 46 -5.39 -12.28 4.27
CA PRO A 46 -4.27 -11.73 3.53
C PRO A 46 -4.01 -10.24 3.81
N TYR A 47 -5.07 -9.47 4.11
CA TYR A 47 -4.91 -8.06 4.46
C TYR A 47 -4.22 -7.90 5.82
N HIS A 48 -4.61 -8.70 6.80
CA HIS A 48 -3.97 -8.74 8.12
C HIS A 48 -2.52 -9.21 8.02
N GLN A 49 -2.22 -10.23 7.20
CA GLN A 49 -0.84 -10.64 6.93
C GLN A 49 0.02 -9.50 6.36
N GLY A 50 -0.52 -8.73 5.41
CA GLY A 50 0.22 -7.58 4.87
C GLY A 50 0.48 -6.49 5.91
N VAL A 51 -0.49 -6.20 6.80
CA VAL A 51 -0.28 -5.25 7.92
C VAL A 51 0.74 -5.79 8.92
N HIS A 52 0.78 -7.10 9.17
CA HIS A 52 1.81 -7.74 9.99
C HIS A 52 3.20 -7.56 9.37
N HIS A 53 3.35 -7.77 8.07
CA HIS A 53 4.62 -7.51 7.38
C HIS A 53 5.06 -6.04 7.44
N LEU A 54 4.12 -5.09 7.34
CA LEU A 54 4.44 -3.68 7.59
C LEU A 54 5.00 -3.47 9.00
N TYR A 55 4.39 -4.11 10.01
CA TYR A 55 4.89 -4.07 11.38
C TYR A 55 6.31 -4.66 11.48
N ASP A 56 6.56 -5.85 10.92
CA ASP A 56 7.88 -6.50 10.96
C ASP A 56 8.98 -5.62 10.34
N TYR A 57 8.67 -4.98 9.20
CA TYR A 57 9.58 -4.02 8.57
C TYR A 57 9.87 -2.81 9.47
N VAL A 58 8.85 -2.20 10.07
CA VAL A 58 9.00 -1.02 10.94
C VAL A 58 9.75 -1.40 12.22
N ASP A 59 9.49 -2.58 12.80
CA ASP A 59 10.21 -3.10 13.97
C ASP A 59 11.70 -3.29 13.67
N ALA A 60 12.03 -3.96 12.56
CA ALA A 60 13.41 -4.18 12.15
C ALA A 60 14.13 -2.87 11.83
N THR A 61 13.47 -1.95 11.12
CA THR A 61 14.05 -0.66 10.72
C THR A 61 14.29 0.24 11.92
N THR A 62 13.33 0.33 12.86
CA THR A 62 13.51 1.13 14.07
C THR A 62 14.57 0.55 14.99
N ARG A 63 14.71 -0.79 15.06
CA ARG A 63 15.79 -1.44 15.80
C ARG A 63 17.16 -1.13 15.20
N ALA A 64 17.29 -1.15 13.87
CA ALA A 64 18.52 -0.78 13.19
C ALA A 64 18.86 0.71 13.40
N ALA A 65 17.85 1.58 13.30
CA ALA A 65 18.01 3.03 13.46
C ALA A 65 18.47 3.44 14.88
N VAL A 66 18.15 2.67 15.91
CA VAL A 66 18.67 2.92 17.28
C VAL A 66 20.19 2.73 17.32
N THR A 67 20.70 1.74 16.61
CA THR A 67 22.14 1.45 16.56
C THR A 67 22.87 2.42 15.64
N ASP A 68 22.29 2.68 14.46
CA ASP A 68 22.84 3.58 13.45
C ASP A 68 21.71 4.39 12.80
N PRO A 69 21.47 5.63 13.26
CA PRO A 69 20.36 6.47 12.79
C PRO A 69 20.42 6.82 11.30
N THR A 70 21.58 6.76 10.66
CA THR A 70 21.77 7.21 9.28
C THR A 70 22.01 6.07 8.28
N ALA A 71 22.43 4.88 8.74
CA ALA A 71 22.68 3.73 7.88
C ALA A 71 21.48 3.32 7.01
N TRP A 72 20.25 3.47 7.52
CA TRP A 72 19.05 3.06 6.78
C TRP A 72 18.58 4.10 5.73
N ILE A 73 19.10 5.33 5.77
CA ILE A 73 18.68 6.45 4.91
C ILE A 73 19.52 6.54 3.63
N THR A 74 20.64 5.82 3.55
CA THR A 74 21.58 5.91 2.42
C THR A 74 21.86 4.56 1.78
N GLY A 75 22.35 4.58 0.54
CA GLY A 75 22.80 3.39 -0.17
C GLY A 75 21.69 2.54 -0.80
N PRO A 76 22.05 1.31 -1.24
CA PRO A 76 21.16 0.47 -2.06
C PRO A 76 19.82 0.11 -1.40
N ARG A 77 19.81 -0.02 -0.07
CA ARG A 77 18.60 -0.26 0.70
C ARG A 77 17.62 0.90 0.56
N ALA A 78 18.08 2.13 0.82
CA ALA A 78 17.25 3.33 0.74
C ALA A 78 16.66 3.53 -0.68
N ASP A 79 17.45 3.23 -1.72
CA ASP A 79 16.97 3.29 -3.11
C ASP A 79 15.82 2.31 -3.39
N ILE A 80 15.89 1.11 -2.81
CA ILE A 80 14.82 0.11 -2.92
C ILE A 80 13.60 0.54 -2.11
N GLU A 81 13.78 1.04 -0.89
CA GLU A 81 12.68 1.56 -0.06
C GLU A 81 11.95 2.73 -0.75
N ASN A 82 12.70 3.64 -1.38
CA ASN A 82 12.16 4.73 -2.18
C ASN A 82 11.35 4.20 -3.38
N SER A 83 11.87 3.19 -4.06
CA SER A 83 11.19 2.55 -5.20
C SER A 83 9.91 1.84 -4.76
N LEU A 84 9.93 1.11 -3.65
CA LEU A 84 8.75 0.47 -3.05
C LEU A 84 7.72 1.51 -2.60
N SER A 85 8.17 2.63 -2.02
CA SER A 85 7.31 3.75 -1.65
C SER A 85 6.63 4.38 -2.88
N ALA A 86 7.35 4.52 -3.98
CA ALA A 86 6.80 5.03 -5.24
C ALA A 86 5.74 4.10 -5.83
N VAL A 87 5.98 2.79 -5.82
CA VAL A 87 4.99 1.78 -6.24
C VAL A 87 3.75 1.84 -5.35
N LEU A 88 3.91 1.92 -4.03
CA LEU A 88 2.81 2.05 -3.09
C LEU A 88 1.98 3.32 -3.35
N ALA A 89 2.65 4.46 -3.59
CA ALA A 89 1.99 5.71 -3.92
C ALA A 89 1.25 5.64 -5.27
N ALA A 90 1.80 4.93 -6.25
CA ALA A 90 1.13 4.67 -7.52
C ALA A 90 -0.11 3.79 -7.35
N ALA A 91 -0.01 2.69 -6.60
CA ALA A 91 -1.13 1.81 -6.29
C ALA A 91 -2.28 2.56 -5.56
N ARG A 92 -1.95 3.46 -4.63
CA ARG A 92 -2.94 4.28 -3.89
C ARG A 92 -3.63 5.33 -4.76
N ARG A 93 -2.92 5.92 -5.73
CA ARG A 93 -3.53 6.82 -6.73
C ARG A 93 -4.52 6.09 -7.64
N GLY A 94 -4.38 4.78 -7.74
CA GLY A 94 -5.20 3.93 -8.60
C GLY A 94 -4.92 4.18 -10.07
N GLY A 95 -5.77 3.59 -10.91
CA GLY A 95 -5.64 3.65 -12.37
C GLY A 95 -6.52 2.58 -13.00
N GLY A 96 -6.45 2.49 -14.33
CA GLY A 96 -7.01 1.33 -15.03
C GLY A 96 -6.13 0.10 -14.85
N VAL A 97 -6.64 -1.06 -15.23
CA VAL A 97 -5.96 -2.37 -15.13
C VAL A 97 -4.54 -2.31 -15.71
N TYR A 98 -4.35 -1.61 -16.84
CA TYR A 98 -3.04 -1.44 -17.48
C TYR A 98 -2.01 -0.76 -16.56
N THR A 99 -2.38 0.36 -15.94
CA THR A 99 -1.47 1.11 -15.05
C THR A 99 -1.02 0.25 -13.86
N VAL A 100 -1.94 -0.51 -13.26
CA VAL A 100 -1.62 -1.38 -12.13
C VAL A 100 -0.80 -2.59 -12.60
N SER A 101 -0.98 -3.06 -13.84
CA SER A 101 -0.21 -4.17 -14.39
C SER A 101 1.28 -3.84 -14.55
N CYS A 102 1.61 -2.59 -14.92
CA CYS A 102 2.99 -2.12 -15.00
C CYS A 102 3.69 -2.17 -13.63
N LEU A 103 2.96 -1.89 -12.54
CA LEU A 103 3.52 -1.99 -11.18
C LEU A 103 3.98 -3.41 -10.83
N ARG A 104 3.39 -4.44 -11.44
CA ARG A 104 3.81 -5.83 -11.21
C ARG A 104 5.19 -6.13 -11.78
N GLU A 105 5.54 -5.52 -12.91
CA GLU A 105 6.87 -5.64 -13.50
C GLU A 105 7.90 -4.94 -12.61
N ASP A 106 7.58 -3.74 -12.12
CA ASP A 106 8.43 -3.02 -11.16
C ASP A 106 8.69 -3.85 -9.89
N LEU A 107 7.64 -4.46 -9.32
CA LEU A 107 7.78 -5.33 -8.14
C LEU A 107 8.62 -6.58 -8.42
N THR A 108 8.56 -7.13 -9.64
CA THR A 108 9.39 -8.27 -10.04
C THR A 108 10.86 -7.88 -10.10
N LEU A 109 11.16 -6.70 -10.65
CA LEU A 109 12.53 -6.16 -10.67
C LEU A 109 13.04 -5.88 -9.25
N LEU A 110 12.21 -5.28 -8.39
CA LEU A 110 12.56 -5.00 -7.01
C LEU A 110 12.82 -6.27 -6.20
N THR A 111 12.07 -7.35 -6.44
CA THR A 111 12.30 -8.66 -5.81
C THR A 111 13.74 -9.14 -6.08
N ARG A 112 14.17 -9.11 -7.35
CA ARG A 112 15.54 -9.52 -7.73
C ARG A 112 16.61 -8.63 -7.10
N ARG A 113 16.35 -7.32 -7.00
CA ARG A 113 17.26 -6.37 -6.36
C ARG A 113 17.38 -6.64 -4.86
N ILE A 114 16.29 -6.98 -4.19
CA ILE A 114 16.27 -7.34 -2.77
C ILE A 114 17.03 -8.65 -2.54
N ASP A 115 16.84 -9.66 -3.39
CA ASP A 115 17.51 -10.95 -3.24
C ASP A 115 19.03 -10.88 -3.48
N ALA A 116 19.52 -9.83 -4.13
CA ALA A 116 20.95 -9.58 -4.32
C ALA A 116 21.62 -8.87 -3.12
N LEU A 117 20.84 -8.42 -2.13
CA LEU A 117 21.37 -7.75 -0.93
C LEU A 117 21.83 -8.75 0.13
N PRO A 118 22.70 -8.32 1.05
CA PRO A 118 22.97 -9.08 2.28
C PRO A 118 21.69 -9.33 3.06
N ALA A 119 21.60 -10.49 3.75
CA ALA A 119 20.40 -10.89 4.48
C ALA A 119 19.91 -9.84 5.51
N ALA A 120 20.84 -9.12 6.14
CA ALA A 120 20.53 -8.06 7.11
C ALA A 120 19.70 -6.91 6.51
N ASP A 121 19.88 -6.62 5.21
CA ASP A 121 19.12 -5.59 4.50
C ASP A 121 17.95 -6.19 3.71
N ALA A 122 18.12 -7.40 3.18
CA ALA A 122 17.12 -8.08 2.36
C ALA A 122 15.86 -8.42 3.18
N GLU A 123 16.00 -8.92 4.41
CA GLU A 123 14.86 -9.43 5.16
C GLU A 123 13.83 -8.34 5.54
N PRO A 124 14.23 -7.17 6.09
CA PRO A 124 13.30 -6.07 6.30
C PRO A 124 12.62 -5.64 4.98
N LEU A 125 13.39 -5.57 3.89
CA LEU A 125 12.86 -5.18 2.58
C LEU A 125 11.86 -6.20 2.01
N ARG A 126 12.00 -7.50 2.31
CA ARG A 126 11.01 -8.53 1.94
C ARG A 126 9.68 -8.32 2.64
N HIS A 127 9.70 -7.95 3.92
CA HIS A 127 8.48 -7.60 4.63
C HIS A 127 7.80 -6.36 4.02
N LEU A 128 8.56 -5.31 3.71
CA LEU A 128 8.01 -4.15 3.03
C LEU A 128 7.45 -4.51 1.65
N LEU A 129 8.19 -5.32 0.87
CA LEU A 129 7.74 -5.81 -0.44
C LEU A 129 6.42 -6.58 -0.34
N ALA A 130 6.29 -7.49 0.63
CA ALA A 130 5.06 -8.27 0.83
C ALA A 130 3.85 -7.37 1.14
N TYR A 131 4.04 -6.35 1.99
CA TYR A 131 3.01 -5.35 2.25
C TYR A 131 2.64 -4.56 0.97
N VAL A 132 3.63 -4.12 0.19
CA VAL A 132 3.37 -3.38 -1.08
C VAL A 132 2.68 -4.28 -2.11
N GLN A 133 3.06 -5.54 -2.22
CA GLN A 133 2.41 -6.52 -3.09
C GLN A 133 0.93 -6.69 -2.72
N MET A 134 0.61 -6.83 -1.43
CA MET A 134 -0.77 -6.87 -0.95
C MET A 134 -1.54 -5.60 -1.37
N LYS A 135 -0.95 -4.40 -1.22
CA LYS A 135 -1.61 -3.15 -1.65
C LYS A 135 -1.82 -3.05 -3.14
N THR A 136 -0.86 -3.49 -3.95
CA THR A 136 -0.98 -3.53 -5.41
C THR A 136 -2.03 -4.54 -5.84
N HIS A 137 -2.16 -5.67 -5.15
CA HIS A 137 -3.23 -6.63 -5.41
C HIS A 137 -4.61 -6.04 -5.15
N GLN A 138 -4.82 -5.41 -3.98
CA GLN A 138 -6.08 -4.71 -3.67
C GLN A 138 -6.40 -3.62 -4.71
N ALA A 139 -5.39 -2.86 -5.16
CA ALA A 139 -5.57 -1.85 -6.20
C ALA A 139 -5.97 -2.47 -7.55
N MET A 140 -5.43 -3.65 -7.90
CA MET A 140 -5.77 -4.38 -9.10
C MET A 140 -7.21 -4.91 -9.05
N GLU A 141 -7.63 -5.51 -7.94
CA GLU A 141 -9.01 -5.98 -7.75
C GLU A 141 -10.00 -4.83 -7.95
N LEU A 142 -9.72 -3.66 -7.35
CA LEU A 142 -10.52 -2.45 -7.53
C LEU A 142 -10.53 -1.95 -8.99
N ALA A 143 -9.38 -1.98 -9.67
CA ALA A 143 -9.28 -1.58 -11.07
C ALA A 143 -10.07 -2.53 -11.99
N VAL A 144 -9.99 -3.84 -11.77
CA VAL A 144 -10.78 -4.84 -12.50
C VAL A 144 -12.27 -4.63 -12.25
N HIS A 145 -12.69 -4.42 -11.00
CA HIS A 145 -14.09 -4.11 -10.71
C HIS A 145 -14.56 -2.81 -11.36
N ARG A 146 -13.69 -1.80 -11.51
CA ARG A 146 -14.06 -0.54 -12.16
C ARG A 146 -14.12 -0.65 -13.68
N ASP A 147 -13.12 -1.27 -14.28
CA ASP A 147 -12.97 -1.33 -15.74
C ASP A 147 -13.90 -2.39 -16.33
N TRP A 148 -14.14 -3.49 -15.60
CA TRP A 148 -14.89 -4.66 -16.08
C TRP A 148 -16.19 -4.90 -15.31
N GLY A 149 -16.41 -4.23 -14.18
CA GLY A 149 -17.66 -4.28 -13.44
C GLY A 149 -18.73 -3.38 -14.06
N ILE A 150 -19.56 -4.01 -14.88
CA ILE A 150 -20.95 -3.65 -15.21
C ILE A 150 -21.11 -2.25 -15.80
N VAL A 151 -21.28 -2.23 -17.14
CA VAL A 151 -22.23 -1.33 -17.81
C VAL A 151 -23.57 -1.47 -17.08
N THR A 152 -23.79 -0.72 -16.00
CA THR A 152 -25.14 -0.51 -15.52
C THR A 152 -25.76 0.35 -16.60
N THR A 153 -26.38 -0.37 -17.53
CA THR A 153 -27.35 0.12 -18.48
C THR A 153 -28.28 1.02 -17.70
N THR A 154 -28.08 2.33 -17.80
CA THR A 154 -29.15 3.31 -17.62
C THR A 154 -30.08 3.16 -18.81
N ARG A 155 -30.73 1.99 -18.92
CA ARG A 155 -31.94 1.83 -19.71
C ARG A 155 -33.01 2.57 -18.93
N ARG A 156 -33.14 3.88 -19.20
CA ARG A 156 -34.31 4.67 -18.79
C ARG A 156 -35.54 4.00 -19.43
N PRO A 157 -36.46 3.37 -18.68
CA PRO A 157 -37.74 2.99 -19.21
C PRO A 157 -38.61 4.25 -19.20
N ASP A 158 -38.80 4.78 -20.39
CA ASP A 158 -40.02 5.34 -20.94
C ASP A 158 -41.10 5.94 -20.01
N ARG A 159 -41.49 7.17 -20.33
CA ARG A 159 -42.80 7.86 -20.15
C ARG A 159 -42.51 9.34 -20.44
N THR A 160 -43.15 10.01 -21.39
CA THR A 160 -44.61 10.10 -21.62
C THR A 160 -44.89 10.82 -22.96
N PRO A 161 -46.16 10.93 -23.43
CA PRO A 161 -46.65 10.33 -24.65
C PRO A 161 -46.66 11.27 -25.86
N VAL A 162 -46.80 10.65 -27.03
CA VAL A 162 -47.21 11.26 -28.29
C VAL A 162 -48.54 12.01 -28.09
N THR A 163 -48.50 13.34 -28.11
CA THR A 163 -49.71 14.13 -28.36
C THR A 163 -49.98 14.10 -29.86
N ALA A 164 -50.77 13.11 -30.27
CA ALA A 164 -51.59 13.21 -31.47
C ALA A 164 -52.80 14.08 -31.11
N SER A 165 -52.84 15.30 -31.63
CA SER A 165 -54.08 16.08 -31.70
C SER A 165 -54.36 16.34 -33.16
N ASP A 166 -55.25 15.50 -33.69
CA ASP A 166 -55.89 15.64 -34.99
C ASP A 166 -56.74 16.92 -35.07
N HIS A 167 -56.88 17.39 -36.30
CA HIS A 167 -57.81 18.42 -36.78
C HIS A 167 -59.26 18.22 -36.31
N ARG A 168 -60.07 19.30 -36.13
CA ARG A 168 -60.92 19.94 -37.18
C ARG A 168 -62.05 20.84 -36.60
N THR A 169 -62.27 21.96 -37.30
CA THR A 169 -63.55 22.69 -37.56
C THR A 169 -64.37 23.33 -36.43
N HIS A 170 -64.53 24.65 -36.52
CA HIS A 170 -65.81 25.27 -36.91
C HIS A 170 -65.57 26.52 -37.75
#